data_AF-A0A0S7ZUY2-F1
#
_entry.id   AF-A0A0S7ZUY2-F1
#
_cell.length_a   1.000
_cell.length_b   1.000
_cell.length_c   1.000
_cell.angle_alpha   90.00
_cell.angle_beta   90.00
_cell.angle_gamma   90.00
#
_symmetry.space_group_name_H-M   'P 1'
#
loop_
_entity.id
_entity.type
_entity.pdbx_description
1 polymer ?
#
loop_
_entity_poly.entity_id
_entity_poly.type
_entity_poly.pdbx_seq_one_letter_code
_entity_poly.pdbx_strand_id
1 'polypeptide(L)'
;MDSHSVITFLSLAFGLGIIHALDADHVIVMSNLIGQKSSLHQSLKYCARWALGHGAVLLVIGFSVFILGLTIPVELSVYAEHGVGAVLIFLGVWVFWDLRRNNAHLHFHQHDDLPHHAHWHQHHRHHHSKQSHNADTHKHRHSALMIGVLHGTAGSAPLLALIPLTQIGSPWLGIAYLALFAIGVLFSMLLFGGALSRAIHWLQRFGDKVITLFRATVAGGSLVLGCYLLLGSHS
;
A
#
# COMPACT_ATOMS: atom_id res chain seq x y z
N MET A 1 3.60 16.89 32.56
CA MET A 1 2.54 15.88 32.41
C MET A 1 2.76 14.83 33.48
N ASP A 2 1.71 14.40 34.16
CA ASP A 2 1.78 13.26 35.08
C ASP A 2 1.82 11.93 34.29
N SER A 3 2.16 10.84 34.99
CA SER A 3 2.38 9.53 34.35
C SER A 3 1.15 9.02 33.60
N HIS A 4 -0.05 9.30 34.10
CA HIS A 4 -1.31 8.91 33.46
C HIS A 4 -1.53 9.67 32.13
N SER A 5 -1.30 10.98 32.11
CA SER A 5 -1.42 11.77 30.87
C SER A 5 -0.41 11.31 29.81
N VAL A 6 0.81 10.93 30.21
CA VAL A 6 1.82 10.40 29.28
C VAL A 6 1.38 9.08 28.66
N ILE A 7 0.86 8.15 29.46
CA ILE A 7 0.37 6.86 28.95
C ILE A 7 -0.78 7.08 27.99
N THR A 8 -1.79 7.87 28.37
CA THR A 8 -2.94 8.18 27.50
C THR A 8 -2.48 8.83 26.19
N PHE A 9 -1.52 9.75 26.24
CA PHE A 9 -0.98 10.41 25.06
C PHE A 9 -0.28 9.45 24.10
N LEU A 10 0.54 8.52 24.63
CA LEU A 10 1.23 7.51 23.81
C LEU A 10 0.26 6.43 23.29
N SER A 11 -0.76 6.06 24.07
CA SER A 11 -1.83 5.17 23.63
C SER A 11 -2.66 5.80 22.51
N LEU A 12 -2.92 7.11 22.59
CA LEU A 12 -3.58 7.85 21.52
C LEU A 12 -2.74 7.82 20.24
N ALA A 13 -1.42 8.00 20.34
CA ALA A 13 -0.50 7.90 19.19
C ALA A 13 -0.65 6.58 18.45
N PHE A 14 -0.60 5.48 19.20
CA PHE A 14 -0.75 4.13 18.66
C PHE A 14 -2.13 3.91 18.03
N GLY A 15 -3.20 4.36 18.70
CA GLY A 15 -4.56 4.26 18.20
C GLY A 15 -4.80 5.05 16.91
N LEU A 16 -4.29 6.29 16.84
CA LEU A 16 -4.35 7.11 15.64
C LEU A 16 -3.53 6.50 14.49
N GLY A 17 -2.37 5.90 14.78
CA GLY A 17 -1.60 5.15 13.78
C GLY A 17 -2.37 3.96 13.22
N ILE A 18 -3.12 3.24 14.06
CA ILE A 18 -3.99 2.14 13.59
C ILE A 18 -5.09 2.67 12.66
N ILE A 19 -5.79 3.73 13.08
CA ILE A 19 -6.91 4.30 12.32
C ILE A 19 -6.41 4.86 10.98
N HIS A 20 -5.32 5.61 11.00
CA HIS A 20 -4.72 6.19 9.81
C HIS A 20 -4.33 5.14 8.77
N ALA A 21 -3.74 4.02 9.19
CA ALA A 21 -3.39 2.94 8.27
C ALA A 21 -4.61 2.28 7.58
N LEU A 22 -5.82 2.52 8.09
CA LEU A 22 -7.09 2.04 7.52
C LEU A 22 -7.78 3.11 6.66
N ASP A 23 -7.13 4.24 6.39
CA ASP A 23 -7.61 5.23 5.44
C ASP A 23 -7.82 4.58 4.04
N ALA A 24 -8.76 5.12 3.28
CA ALA A 24 -9.24 4.49 2.05
C ALA A 24 -8.14 4.31 0.99
N ASP A 25 -7.23 5.29 0.88
CA ASP A 25 -6.08 5.25 -0.01
C ASP A 25 -5.15 4.07 0.32
N HIS A 26 -4.82 3.89 1.60
CA HIS A 26 -4.00 2.81 2.12
C HIS A 26 -4.62 1.44 1.84
N VAL A 27 -5.89 1.28 2.20
CA VAL A 27 -6.65 0.05 1.99
C VAL A 27 -6.69 -0.32 0.51
N ILE A 28 -6.96 0.64 -0.37
CA ILE A 28 -7.05 0.41 -1.82
C ILE A 28 -5.68 0.07 -2.41
N VAL A 29 -4.64 0.83 -2.10
CA VAL A 29 -3.27 0.56 -2.57
C VAL A 29 -2.82 -0.84 -2.15
N MET A 30 -3.01 -1.20 -0.88
CA MET A 30 -2.62 -2.51 -0.37
C MET A 30 -3.43 -3.63 -0.99
N SER A 31 -4.73 -3.41 -1.23
CA SER A 31 -5.57 -4.40 -1.87
C SER A 31 -5.13 -4.71 -3.30
N ASN A 32 -4.73 -3.70 -4.06
CA ASN A 32 -4.18 -3.91 -5.40
C ASN A 32 -2.84 -4.66 -5.39
N LEU A 33 -1.95 -4.32 -4.44
CA LEU A 33 -0.59 -4.84 -4.41
C LEU A 33 -0.49 -6.24 -3.82
N ILE A 34 -1.29 -6.54 -2.80
CA ILE A 34 -1.38 -7.87 -2.17
C ILE A 34 -2.11 -8.85 -3.09
N GLY A 35 -3.13 -8.40 -3.83
CA GLY A 35 -3.85 -9.24 -4.79
C GLY A 35 -2.98 -9.84 -5.91
N GLN A 36 -1.72 -9.40 -6.03
CA GLN A 36 -0.74 -9.92 -6.99
C GLN A 36 0.33 -10.81 -6.33
N LYS A 37 0.32 -10.98 -5.01
CA LYS A 37 1.29 -11.81 -4.29
C LYS A 37 0.75 -13.23 -4.15
N SER A 38 1.63 -14.21 -4.35
CA SER A 38 1.28 -15.62 -4.32
C SER A 38 1.37 -16.24 -2.93
N SER A 39 1.88 -15.51 -1.93
CA SER A 39 2.05 -16.04 -0.58
C SER A 39 1.91 -14.99 0.51
N LEU A 40 1.38 -15.43 1.65
CA LEU A 40 1.23 -14.62 2.87
C LEU A 40 2.54 -13.97 3.30
N HIS A 41 3.67 -14.70 3.25
CA HIS A 41 4.96 -14.16 3.64
C HIS A 41 5.42 -13.00 2.73
N GLN A 42 5.17 -13.09 1.42
CA GLN A 42 5.48 -12.00 0.49
C GLN A 42 4.59 -10.77 0.76
N SER A 43 3.30 -10.98 1.05
CA SER A 43 2.36 -9.91 1.42
C SER A 43 2.81 -9.19 2.69
N LEU A 44 3.09 -9.93 3.77
CA LEU A 44 3.55 -9.34 5.04
C LEU A 44 4.89 -8.61 4.90
N LYS A 45 5.84 -9.17 4.13
CA LYS A 45 7.13 -8.52 3.86
C LYS A 45 6.95 -7.23 3.06
N TYR A 46 5.96 -7.18 2.17
CA TYR A 46 5.61 -5.97 1.43
C TYR A 46 5.02 -4.91 2.36
N CYS A 47 4.03 -5.27 3.17
CA CYS A 47 3.41 -4.39 4.17
C CYS A 47 4.46 -3.81 5.14
N ALA A 48 5.37 -4.66 5.65
CA ALA A 48 6.44 -4.21 6.54
C ALA A 48 7.35 -3.17 5.88
N ARG A 49 7.78 -3.40 4.63
CA ARG A 49 8.64 -2.45 3.89
C ARG A 49 7.92 -1.15 3.57
N TRP A 50 6.64 -1.22 3.21
CA TRP A 50 5.83 -0.05 2.98
C TRP A 50 5.68 0.78 4.27
N ALA A 51 5.34 0.13 5.38
CA ALA A 51 5.17 0.79 6.68
C ALA A 51 6.48 1.39 7.20
N LEU A 52 7.62 0.73 6.92
CA LEU A 52 8.94 1.30 7.22
C LEU A 52 9.22 2.58 6.43
N GLY A 53 8.87 2.63 5.14
CA GLY A 53 9.04 3.83 4.32
C GLY A 53 8.16 4.98 4.79
N HIS A 54 6.90 4.68 5.09
CA HIS A 54 5.93 5.62 5.64
C HIS A 54 6.37 6.16 7.01
N GLY A 55 6.72 5.27 7.95
CA GLY A 55 7.19 5.66 9.28
C GLY A 55 8.51 6.44 9.23
N ALA A 56 9.43 6.08 8.34
CA ALA A 56 10.71 6.78 8.19
C ALA A 56 10.52 8.23 7.75
N VAL A 57 9.63 8.50 6.78
CA VAL A 57 9.41 9.87 6.33
C VAL A 57 8.68 10.71 7.40
N LEU A 58 7.75 10.12 8.15
CA LEU A 58 7.11 10.79 9.28
C LEU A 58 8.11 11.15 10.38
N LEU A 59 9.05 10.26 10.69
CA LEU A 59 10.11 10.56 11.65
C LEU A 59 11.02 11.69 11.15
N VAL A 60 11.39 11.70 9.86
CA VAL A 60 12.21 12.76 9.28
C VAL A 60 11.47 14.10 9.28
N ILE A 61 10.20 14.12 8.85
CA ILE A 61 9.37 15.33 8.84
C ILE A 61 9.18 15.83 10.28
N GLY A 62 8.75 14.96 11.19
CA GLY A 62 8.50 15.33 12.59
C GLY A 62 9.76 15.82 13.31
N PHE A 63 10.91 15.20 13.07
CA PHE A 63 12.19 15.68 13.57
C PHE A 63 12.54 17.06 13.01
N SER A 64 12.32 17.28 11.71
CA SER A 64 12.57 18.57 11.04
C SER A 64 11.66 19.66 11.59
N VAL A 65 10.38 19.39 11.80
CA VAL A 65 9.42 20.33 12.39
C VAL A 65 9.83 20.69 13.83
N PHE A 66 10.21 19.71 14.64
CA PHE A 66 10.55 19.93 16.06
C PHE A 66 11.89 20.63 16.28
N ILE A 67 12.94 20.22 15.56
CA ILE A 67 14.30 20.75 15.79
C ILE A 67 14.54 22.03 15.00
N LEU A 68 14.07 22.08 13.75
CA LEU A 68 14.32 23.21 12.87
C LEU A 68 13.20 24.25 12.91
N GLY A 69 12.10 23.98 13.63
CA GLY A 69 10.94 24.88 13.69
C GLY A 69 10.25 25.07 12.34
N LEU A 70 10.46 24.16 11.40
CA LEU A 70 9.92 24.26 10.04
C LEU A 70 8.42 23.97 10.06
N THR A 71 7.63 24.86 9.48
CA THR A 71 6.23 24.59 9.14
C THR A 71 6.18 23.82 7.82
N ILE A 72 5.39 22.75 7.75
CA ILE A 72 5.16 22.05 6.48
C ILE A 72 4.39 22.99 5.55
N PRO A 73 4.93 23.37 4.38
CA PRO A 73 4.22 24.21 3.42
C PRO A 73 2.98 23.47 2.92
N VAL A 74 1.84 24.16 2.85
CA VAL A 74 0.58 23.58 2.36
C VAL A 74 0.73 23.06 0.93
N GLU A 75 1.54 23.73 0.12
CA GLU A 75 1.84 23.35 -1.25
C GLU A 75 2.50 21.97 -1.32
N LEU A 76 3.41 21.66 -0.40
CA LEU A 76 4.10 20.36 -0.37
C LEU A 76 3.11 19.22 -0.08
N SER A 77 2.14 19.47 0.81
CA SER A 77 1.06 18.53 1.11
C SER A 77 0.19 18.27 -0.12
N VAL A 78 -0.20 19.34 -0.83
CA VAL A 78 -1.00 19.25 -2.06
C VAL A 78 -0.26 18.46 -3.15
N TYR A 79 1.03 18.71 -3.36
CA TYR A 79 1.82 17.93 -4.33
C TYR A 79 1.96 16.46 -3.94
N ALA A 80 2.09 16.17 -2.64
CA ALA A 80 2.15 14.80 -2.14
C ALA A 80 0.81 14.07 -2.33
N GLU A 81 -0.31 14.72 -2.06
CA GLU A 81 -1.67 14.20 -2.31
C GLU A 81 -1.91 13.92 -3.80
N HIS A 82 -1.49 14.84 -4.68
CA HIS A 82 -1.51 14.59 -6.12
C HIS A 82 -0.68 13.37 -6.52
N GLY A 83 0.49 13.21 -5.92
CA GLY A 83 1.34 12.05 -6.12
C GLY A 83 0.64 10.74 -5.74
N VAL A 84 -0.05 10.71 -4.59
CA VAL A 84 -0.87 9.56 -4.17
C VAL A 84 -2.01 9.31 -5.16
N GLY A 85 -2.72 10.36 -5.59
CA GLY A 85 -3.77 10.27 -6.60
C GLY A 85 -3.28 9.68 -7.93
N ALA A 86 -2.13 10.14 -8.41
CA ALA A 86 -1.49 9.61 -9.62
C ALA A 86 -1.10 8.13 -9.47
N VAL A 87 -0.58 7.71 -8.32
CA VAL A 87 -0.26 6.31 -8.04
C VAL A 87 -1.53 5.44 -8.02
N LEU A 88 -2.62 5.92 -7.42
CA LEU A 88 -3.91 5.22 -7.40
C LEU A 88 -4.48 5.03 -8.81
N ILE A 89 -4.44 6.08 -9.65
CA ILE A 89 -4.88 5.98 -11.05
C ILE A 89 -4.01 4.99 -11.81
N PHE A 90 -2.70 5.09 -11.68
CA PHE A 90 -1.75 4.18 -12.32
C PHE A 90 -2.04 2.72 -11.93
N LEU A 91 -2.21 2.43 -10.62
CA LEU A 91 -2.52 1.09 -10.13
C LEU A 91 -3.86 0.58 -10.69
N GLY A 92 -4.90 1.42 -10.70
CA GLY A 92 -6.21 1.06 -11.25
C GLY A 92 -6.14 0.71 -12.74
N VAL A 93 -5.52 1.56 -13.56
CA VAL A 93 -5.34 1.32 -15.00
C VAL A 93 -4.51 0.06 -15.24
N TRP A 94 -3.43 -0.12 -14.48
CA TRP A 94 -2.56 -1.29 -14.59
C TRP A 94 -3.29 -2.59 -14.27
N VAL A 95 -4.11 -2.62 -13.21
CA VAL A 95 -4.91 -3.81 -12.88
C VAL A 95 -5.93 -4.11 -13.97
N PHE A 96 -6.62 -3.11 -14.52
CA PHE A 96 -7.54 -3.34 -15.65
C PHE A 96 -6.81 -3.85 -16.90
N TRP A 97 -5.63 -3.32 -17.20
CA TRP A 97 -4.79 -3.82 -18.28
C TRP A 97 -4.39 -5.29 -18.06
N ASP A 98 -3.93 -5.62 -16.86
CA ASP A 98 -3.55 -6.99 -16.49
C ASP A 98 -4.73 -7.97 -16.61
N LEU A 99 -5.90 -7.58 -16.11
CA LEU A 99 -7.12 -8.38 -16.24
C LEU A 99 -7.51 -8.59 -17.72
N ARG A 100 -7.43 -7.56 -18.56
CA ARG A 100 -7.71 -7.68 -20.00
C ARG A 100 -6.71 -8.59 -20.72
N ARG A 101 -5.43 -8.52 -20.37
CA ARG A 101 -4.37 -9.33 -20.98
C ARG A 101 -4.47 -10.80 -20.55
N ASN A 102 -4.75 -11.07 -19.27
CA ASN A 102 -4.85 -12.44 -18.75
C ASN A 102 -6.16 -13.14 -19.14
N ASN A 103 -7.24 -12.39 -19.35
CA ASN A 103 -8.50 -12.93 -19.92
C ASN A 103 -8.43 -13.16 -21.44
N ALA A 104 -7.36 -12.74 -22.13
CA ALA A 104 -7.23 -12.87 -23.59
C ALA A 104 -6.71 -14.25 -24.06
N HIS A 105 -6.59 -15.24 -23.17
CA HIS A 105 -6.34 -16.63 -23.55
C HIS A 105 -7.65 -17.41 -23.74
N LEU A 106 -8.46 -17.02 -24.74
CA LEU A 106 -9.52 -17.86 -25.29
C LEU A 106 -8.89 -18.77 -26.35
N HIS A 107 -8.56 -20.02 -26.00
CA HIS A 107 -8.24 -21.03 -27.00
C HIS A 107 -9.55 -21.47 -27.70
N PHE A 108 -9.79 -20.95 -28.89
CA PHE A 108 -10.63 -21.61 -29.89
C PHE A 108 -9.75 -22.58 -30.68
N HIS A 109 -9.89 -23.89 -30.47
CA HIS A 109 -9.44 -24.90 -31.43
C HIS A 109 -10.62 -25.81 -31.78
N GLN A 110 -11.07 -25.68 -33.02
CA GLN A 110 -11.89 -26.65 -33.72
C GLN A 110 -10.91 -27.50 -34.55
N HIS A 111 -10.84 -28.79 -34.27
CA HIS A 111 -10.19 -29.76 -35.15
C HIS A 111 -11.11 -30.96 -35.33
N ASP A 112 -11.36 -31.27 -36.60
CA ASP A 112 -12.00 -32.51 -37.04
C ASP A 112 -11.07 -33.70 -36.76
N ASP A 113 -11.64 -34.75 -36.16
CA ASP A 113 -11.15 -36.12 -35.92
C ASP A 113 -10.08 -36.41 -34.82
N LEU A 114 -10.52 -37.22 -33.83
CA LEU A 114 -9.81 -38.04 -32.80
C LEU A 114 -9.84 -37.55 -31.31
N PRO A 115 -9.78 -38.49 -30.31
CA PRO A 115 -10.59 -38.41 -29.08
C PRO A 115 -10.09 -37.43 -28.01
N HIS A 116 -11.07 -36.82 -27.34
CA HIS A 116 -10.94 -35.73 -26.39
C HIS A 116 -10.07 -36.06 -25.18
N HIS A 117 -8.98 -35.32 -25.03
CA HIS A 117 -8.25 -35.21 -23.78
C HIS A 117 -7.84 -33.74 -23.57
N ALA A 118 -8.21 -33.20 -22.40
CA ALA A 118 -7.87 -31.84 -21.99
C ALA A 118 -6.71 -31.89 -21.00
N HIS A 119 -5.54 -31.41 -21.42
CA HIS A 119 -4.44 -31.11 -20.51
C HIS A 119 -4.31 -29.59 -20.34
N TRP A 120 -4.23 -29.17 -19.08
CA TRP A 120 -3.82 -27.82 -18.72
C TRP A 120 -2.31 -27.69 -18.86
N HIS A 121 -1.85 -26.96 -19.88
CA HIS A 121 -0.46 -26.52 -19.94
C HIS A 121 -0.39 -25.02 -19.64
N GLN A 122 0.02 -24.69 -18.42
CA GLN A 122 0.59 -23.39 -18.11
C GLN A 122 1.98 -23.38 -18.74
N HIS A 123 2.19 -22.63 -19.82
CA HIS A 123 3.53 -22.38 -20.35
C HIS A 123 4.33 -21.57 -19.33
N HIS A 124 4.95 -22.26 -18.37
CA HIS A 124 6.21 -21.81 -17.82
C HIS A 124 7.20 -21.80 -18.97
N ARG A 125 7.58 -20.60 -19.42
CA ARG A 125 8.65 -20.41 -20.42
C ARG A 125 9.95 -20.95 -19.83
N HIS A 126 10.29 -22.20 -20.12
CA HIS A 126 11.66 -22.71 -20.03
C HIS A 126 12.46 -22.13 -21.20
N HIS A 127 13.04 -20.94 -21.01
CA HIS A 127 14.20 -20.52 -21.79
C HIS A 127 15.47 -20.97 -21.03
N HIS A 128 16.03 -22.09 -21.46
CA HIS A 128 17.44 -22.37 -21.22
C HIS A 128 18.27 -21.51 -22.18
N SER A 129 18.74 -20.35 -21.71
CA SER A 129 19.93 -19.69 -22.25
C SER A 129 20.84 -19.33 -21.10
N LYS A 130 22.02 -19.95 -21.09
CA LYS A 130 23.14 -19.61 -20.22
C LYS A 130 23.47 -18.11 -20.38
N GLN A 131 23.89 -17.51 -19.27
CA GLN A 131 24.70 -16.28 -19.16
C GLN A 131 23.93 -14.96 -18.90
N SER A 132 24.26 -14.36 -17.74
CA SER A 132 24.13 -12.94 -17.36
C SER A 132 22.71 -12.36 -17.23
N HIS A 133 22.25 -12.12 -16.00
CA HIS A 133 21.91 -10.77 -15.48
C HIS A 133 21.31 -10.87 -14.06
N ASN A 134 22.09 -10.42 -13.06
CA ASN A 134 21.72 -10.25 -11.66
C ASN A 134 20.86 -8.97 -11.41
N ALA A 135 20.02 -8.56 -12.37
CA ALA A 135 19.42 -7.21 -12.38
C ALA A 135 17.91 -7.15 -12.03
N ASP A 136 17.17 -8.26 -12.08
CA ASP A 136 15.69 -8.22 -12.01
C ASP A 136 15.08 -8.45 -10.62
N THR A 137 15.85 -8.91 -9.63
CA THR A 137 15.35 -9.12 -8.26
C THR A 137 15.27 -7.83 -7.43
N HIS A 138 15.92 -6.76 -7.87
CA HIS A 138 16.01 -5.49 -7.15
C HIS A 138 14.84 -4.52 -7.44
N LYS A 139 14.24 -4.57 -8.64
CA LYS A 139 13.19 -3.60 -9.05
C LYS A 139 11.92 -3.63 -8.19
N HIS A 140 11.56 -4.78 -7.60
CA HIS A 140 10.32 -4.90 -6.80
C HIS A 140 10.50 -4.68 -5.30
N ARG A 141 11.74 -4.57 -4.81
CA ARG A 141 12.02 -4.43 -3.36
C ARG A 141 11.87 -2.99 -2.89
N HIS A 142 12.25 -2.03 -3.73
CA HIS A 142 12.23 -0.61 -3.41
C HIS A 142 10.86 0.03 -3.65
N SER A 143 10.02 -0.54 -4.53
CA SER A 143 8.71 0.02 -4.84
C SER A 143 7.81 0.11 -3.59
N ALA A 144 7.85 -0.88 -2.70
CA ALA A 144 7.07 -0.86 -1.45
C ALA A 144 7.49 0.31 -0.55
N LEU A 145 8.81 0.48 -0.36
CA LEU A 145 9.38 1.57 0.43
C LEU A 145 9.04 2.93 -0.18
N MET A 146 9.18 3.08 -1.50
CA MET A 146 8.91 4.34 -2.20
C MET A 146 7.44 4.75 -2.12
N ILE A 147 6.53 3.79 -2.33
CA ILE A 147 5.08 4.04 -2.18
C ILE A 147 4.76 4.39 -0.72
N GLY A 148 5.43 3.75 0.24
CA GLY A 148 5.34 4.08 1.66
C GLY A 148 5.79 5.50 1.97
N VAL A 149 6.96 5.91 1.46
CA VAL A 149 7.45 7.29 1.60
C VAL A 149 6.46 8.28 1.00
N LEU A 150 5.97 8.03 -0.23
CA LEU A 150 4.99 8.91 -0.87
C LEU A 150 3.70 9.05 -0.05
N HIS A 151 3.17 7.95 0.48
CA HIS A 151 1.99 7.99 1.34
C HIS A 151 2.27 8.60 2.71
N GLY A 152 3.51 8.52 3.23
CA GLY A 152 3.85 9.16 4.50
C GLY A 152 4.07 10.66 4.39
N THR A 153 4.38 11.16 3.18
CA THR A 153 4.40 12.62 2.89
C THR A 153 3.03 13.20 2.64
N ALA A 154 2.05 12.37 2.27
CA ALA A 154 0.72 12.77 1.83
C ALA A 154 -0.36 12.39 2.85
N GLY A 155 -1.55 12.95 2.69
CA GLY A 155 -2.74 12.55 3.42
C GLY A 155 -2.76 13.00 4.89
N SER A 156 -3.58 12.32 5.69
CA SER A 156 -3.87 12.72 7.07
C SER A 156 -2.72 12.48 8.06
N ALA A 157 -1.69 11.73 7.66
CA ALA A 157 -0.63 11.25 8.53
C ALA A 157 0.14 12.37 9.24
N PRO A 158 0.67 13.41 8.54
CA PRO A 158 1.39 14.49 9.21
C PRO A 158 0.49 15.30 10.13
N LEU A 159 -0.79 15.46 9.80
CA LEU A 159 -1.75 16.18 10.64
C LEU A 159 -2.03 15.40 11.94
N LEU A 160 -2.41 14.14 11.82
CA LEU A 160 -2.70 13.27 12.97
C LEU A 160 -1.46 13.04 13.83
N ALA A 161 -0.29 12.94 13.21
CA ALA A 161 0.96 12.66 13.88
C ALA A 161 1.65 13.90 14.47
N LEU A 162 1.31 15.13 14.07
CA LEU A 162 2.00 16.35 14.54
C LEU A 162 1.10 17.30 15.35
N ILE A 163 -0.21 17.37 15.09
CA ILE A 163 -1.12 18.26 15.83
C ILE A 163 -1.09 17.99 17.35
N PRO A 164 -1.16 16.73 17.83
CA PRO A 164 -1.12 16.48 19.28
C PRO A 164 0.24 16.80 19.90
N LEU A 165 1.31 16.84 19.10
CA LEU A 165 2.66 17.10 19.57
C LEU A 165 2.93 18.58 19.77
N THR A 166 2.28 19.47 19.03
CA THR A 166 2.51 20.92 19.16
C THR A 166 2.08 21.45 20.53
N GLN A 167 1.28 20.67 21.29
CA GLN A 167 0.87 20.99 22.64
C GLN A 167 1.89 20.60 23.71
N ILE A 168 3.04 20.03 23.32
CA ILE A 168 4.02 19.43 24.23
C ILE A 168 5.39 20.08 24.04
N GLY A 169 5.96 20.58 25.14
CA GLY A 169 7.30 21.21 25.14
C GLY A 169 8.49 20.23 25.22
N SER A 170 8.28 18.92 25.05
CA SER A 170 9.31 17.88 25.23
C SER A 170 9.59 17.15 23.91
N PRO A 171 10.78 17.34 23.31
CA PRO A 171 11.16 16.67 22.06
C PRO A 171 11.16 15.15 22.15
N TRP A 172 11.60 14.60 23.29
CA TRP A 172 11.65 13.15 23.51
C TRP A 172 10.26 12.51 23.51
N LEU A 173 9.26 13.20 24.08
CA LEU A 173 7.89 12.70 24.09
C LEU A 173 7.26 12.77 22.68
N GLY A 174 7.61 13.79 21.89
CA GLY A 174 7.22 13.88 20.48
C GLY A 174 7.81 12.74 19.64
N ILE A 175 9.10 12.43 19.80
CA ILE A 175 9.75 11.29 19.11
C ILE A 175 9.09 9.97 19.52
N ALA A 176 8.83 9.77 20.82
CA ALA A 176 8.14 8.59 21.31
C ALA A 176 6.73 8.47 20.71
N TYR A 177 6.01 9.58 20.61
CA TYR A 177 4.69 9.60 19.97
C TYR A 177 4.76 9.18 18.50
N LEU A 178 5.67 9.77 17.70
CA LEU A 178 5.82 9.42 16.29
C LEU A 178 6.23 7.96 16.10
N ALA A 179 7.11 7.45 16.96
CA ALA A 179 7.49 6.04 16.95
C ALA A 179 6.29 5.13 17.25
N LEU A 180 5.47 5.45 18.25
CA LEU A 180 4.28 4.67 18.59
C LEU A 180 3.20 4.76 17.50
N PHE A 181 3.02 5.92 16.88
CA PHE A 181 2.17 6.09 15.71
C PHE A 181 2.62 5.19 14.55
N ALA A 182 3.91 5.22 14.21
CA ALA A 182 4.48 4.37 13.16
C ALA A 182 4.36 2.87 13.48
N ILE A 183 4.50 2.48 14.75
CA ILE A 183 4.27 1.10 15.21
C ILE A 183 2.78 0.72 15.04
N GLY A 184 1.85 1.64 15.35
CA GLY A 184 0.41 1.46 15.11
C GLY A 184 0.11 1.23 13.64
N VAL A 185 0.69 2.03 12.74
CA VAL A 185 0.58 1.86 11.29
C VAL A 185 1.12 0.51 10.84
N LEU A 186 2.34 0.14 11.27
CA LEU A 186 2.95 -1.14 10.95
C LEU A 186 2.09 -2.32 11.42
N PHE A 187 1.61 -2.28 12.66
CA PHE A 187 0.78 -3.31 13.25
C PHE A 187 -0.52 -3.49 12.46
N SER A 188 -1.24 -2.39 12.23
CA SER A 188 -2.49 -2.38 11.45
C SER A 188 -2.28 -2.92 10.04
N MET A 189 -1.21 -2.50 9.37
CA MET A 189 -0.94 -2.91 7.99
C MET A 189 -0.53 -4.38 7.86
N LEU A 190 0.22 -4.92 8.84
CA LEU A 190 0.52 -6.35 8.89
C LEU A 190 -0.75 -7.18 9.13
N LEU A 191 -1.63 -6.71 10.03
CA LEU A 191 -2.89 -7.39 10.32
C LEU A 191 -3.81 -7.36 9.10
N PHE A 192 -4.06 -6.18 8.53
CA PHE A 192 -4.89 -6.00 7.34
C PHE A 192 -4.34 -6.79 6.16
N GLY A 193 -3.05 -6.62 5.84
CA GLY A 193 -2.44 -7.29 4.70
C GLY A 193 -2.38 -8.82 4.86
N GLY A 194 -2.17 -9.30 6.08
CA GLY A 194 -2.25 -10.72 6.41
C GLY A 194 -3.66 -11.27 6.25
N ALA A 195 -4.66 -10.60 6.82
CA ALA A 195 -6.07 -10.97 6.71
C ALA A 195 -6.53 -10.96 5.25
N LEU A 196 -6.20 -9.92 4.50
CA LEU A 196 -6.55 -9.78 3.10
C LEU A 196 -5.89 -10.87 2.25
N SER A 197 -4.60 -11.15 2.46
CA SER A 197 -3.92 -12.24 1.75
C SER A 197 -4.59 -13.58 1.99
N ARG A 198 -4.99 -13.88 3.24
CA ARG A 198 -5.75 -15.11 3.54
C ARG A 198 -7.14 -15.09 2.91
N ALA A 199 -7.83 -13.96 2.92
CA ALA A 199 -9.14 -13.80 2.30
C ALA A 199 -9.08 -14.03 0.78
N ILE A 200 -8.05 -13.52 0.11
CA ILE A 200 -7.84 -13.73 -1.34
C ILE A 200 -7.56 -15.21 -1.63
N HIS A 201 -6.67 -15.85 -0.87
CA HIS A 201 -6.42 -17.29 -1.02
C HIS A 201 -7.67 -18.15 -0.77
N TRP A 202 -8.49 -17.75 0.20
CA TRP A 202 -9.77 -18.38 0.45
C TRP A 202 -10.75 -18.14 -0.70
N LEU A 203 -10.79 -16.94 -1.26
CA LEU A 203 -11.70 -16.56 -2.34
C LEU A 203 -11.37 -17.28 -3.65
N GLN A 204 -10.11 -17.68 -3.85
CA GLN A 204 -9.67 -18.51 -5.00
C GLN A 204 -10.42 -19.84 -5.09
N ARG A 205 -10.91 -20.39 -3.97
CA ARG A 205 -11.70 -21.64 -3.96
C ARG A 205 -13.08 -21.50 -4.61
N PHE A 206 -13.58 -20.28 -4.76
CA PHE A 206 -14.87 -19.98 -5.40
C PHE A 206 -14.74 -19.69 -6.90
N GLY A 207 -13.52 -19.77 -7.45
CA GLY A 207 -13.22 -19.64 -8.87
C GLY A 207 -12.74 -18.25 -9.30
N ASP A 208 -12.11 -18.21 -10.47
CA ASP A 208 -11.38 -17.05 -10.98
C ASP A 208 -12.26 -15.83 -11.24
N LYS A 209 -13.56 -16.03 -11.50
CA LYS A 209 -14.52 -14.93 -11.70
C LYS A 209 -14.66 -14.07 -10.45
N VAL A 210 -14.67 -14.67 -9.27
CA VAL A 210 -14.85 -13.95 -8.00
C VAL A 210 -13.60 -13.13 -7.67
N ILE A 211 -12.41 -13.69 -7.91
CA ILE A 211 -11.13 -12.98 -7.77
C ILE A 211 -11.05 -11.83 -8.78
N THR A 212 -11.45 -12.07 -10.02
CA THR A 212 -11.46 -11.05 -11.08
C THR A 212 -12.40 -9.90 -10.71
N LEU A 213 -13.60 -10.21 -10.22
CA LEU A 213 -14.55 -9.20 -9.75
C LEU A 213 -13.98 -8.40 -8.58
N PHE A 214 -13.42 -9.07 -7.57
CA PHE A 214 -12.77 -8.40 -6.44
C PHE A 214 -11.67 -7.43 -6.92
N ARG A 215 -10.76 -7.90 -7.78
CA ARG A 215 -9.68 -7.08 -8.35
C ARG A 215 -10.22 -5.90 -9.17
N ALA A 216 -11.28 -6.11 -9.96
CA ALA A 216 -11.92 -5.05 -10.74
C ALA A 216 -12.57 -3.98 -9.84
N THR A 217 -13.23 -4.38 -8.76
CA THR A 217 -13.83 -3.44 -7.79
C THR A 217 -12.76 -2.60 -7.11
N VAL A 218 -11.66 -3.21 -6.64
CA VAL A 218 -10.54 -2.47 -6.03
C VAL A 218 -9.90 -1.52 -7.04
N ALA A 219 -9.68 -1.96 -8.28
CA ALA A 219 -9.14 -1.12 -9.34
C ALA A 219 -10.06 0.07 -9.68
N GLY A 220 -11.38 -0.16 -9.76
CA GLY A 220 -12.38 0.89 -9.93
C GLY A 220 -12.35 1.91 -8.80
N GLY A 221 -12.31 1.44 -7.54
CA GLY A 221 -12.14 2.32 -6.37
C GLY A 221 -10.85 3.14 -6.42
N SER A 222 -9.77 2.57 -6.95
CA SER A 222 -8.49 3.27 -7.13
C SER A 222 -8.59 4.42 -8.14
N LEU A 223 -9.27 4.19 -9.26
CA LEU A 223 -9.49 5.25 -10.25
C LEU A 223 -10.36 6.37 -9.68
N VAL A 224 -11.46 6.02 -9.00
CA VAL A 224 -12.38 7.00 -8.40
C VAL A 224 -11.66 7.84 -7.35
N LEU A 225 -10.99 7.19 -6.38
CA LEU A 225 -10.29 7.90 -5.32
C LEU A 225 -9.10 8.69 -5.86
N GLY A 226 -8.35 8.14 -6.82
CA GLY A 226 -7.23 8.84 -7.43
C GLY A 226 -7.65 10.08 -8.21
N CYS A 227 -8.74 10.02 -8.98
CA CYS A 227 -9.33 11.18 -9.64
C CYS A 227 -9.86 12.20 -8.62
N TYR A 228 -10.49 11.74 -7.54
CA TYR A 228 -10.95 12.62 -6.47
C TYR A 228 -9.80 13.39 -5.83
N LEU A 229 -8.68 12.73 -5.51
CA LEU A 229 -7.49 13.39 -4.94
C LEU A 229 -6.80 14.33 -5.93
N LEU A 230 -6.85 14.04 -7.23
CA LEU A 230 -6.30 14.95 -8.26
C LEU A 230 -7.17 16.20 -8.49
N LEU A 231 -8.49 16.12 -8.30
CA LEU A 231 -9.42 17.21 -8.57
C LEU A 231 -9.78 18.02 -7.32
N GLY A 232 -9.80 17.39 -6.14
CA GLY A 232 -10.29 17.96 -4.88
C GLY A 232 -9.30 18.89 -4.16
N SER A 233 -8.03 18.88 -4.56
CA SER A 233 -6.95 19.73 -4.01
C SER A 233 -6.99 21.20 -4.44
N HIS A 234 -7.96 21.59 -5.28
CA HIS A 234 -8.14 22.95 -5.80
C HIS A 234 -9.21 23.76 -5.06
N SER A 235 -9.76 23.27 -3.94
CA SER A 235 -10.83 23.94 -3.17
C SER A 235 -10.37 24.44 -1.82
#